data_AF-A0A382SIL5-F1
#
_entry.id   AF-A0A382SIL5-F1
#
_cell.length_a   1.000
_cell.length_b   1.000
_cell.length_c   1.000
_cell.angle_alpha   90.00
_cell.angle_beta   90.00
_cell.angle_gamma   90.00
#
_symmetry.space_group_name_H-M   'P 1'
#
loop_
_entity.id
_entity.type
_entity.pdbx_description
1 polymer ?
#
loop_
_entity_poly.entity_id
_entity_poly.type
_entity_poly.pdbx_seq_one_letter_code
_entity_poly.pdbx_strand_id
1 'polypeptide(L)'
;VAKFVEEVKTRAKEQLVLPEGKAPAGELARYKRFLKDEATRLKKLHRSSGLGREVCMARAAVIDAMLQHLLRTAIEIAPLGKFKKVPSLAIIALGGYGRGELNPHSDIDIQFLCEDRLLNSAKPHEFLQSVTDA
;
A
#
# COMPACT_ATOMS: atom_id res chain seq x y z
N VAL A 1 8.17 11.79 14.98
CA VAL A 1 7.54 10.88 13.98
C VAL A 1 6.28 11.45 13.31
N ALA A 2 5.28 11.94 14.05
CA ALA A 2 3.98 12.36 13.47
C ALA A 2 4.09 13.32 12.27
N LYS A 3 4.94 14.36 12.36
CA LYS A 3 5.21 15.27 11.24
C LYS A 3 5.69 14.53 9.98
N PHE A 4 6.64 13.60 10.13
CA PHE A 4 7.15 12.81 9.00
C PHE A 4 6.05 12.00 8.34
N VAL A 5 5.17 11.38 9.14
CA VAL A 5 4.03 10.58 8.64
C VAL A 5 3.08 11.42 7.81
N GLU A 6 2.75 12.63 8.26
CA GLU A 6 1.90 13.54 7.47
C GLU A 6 2.58 13.98 6.17
N GLU A 7 3.87 14.28 6.20
CA GLU A 7 4.60 14.61 4.97
C GLU A 7 4.70 13.43 3.99
N VAL A 8 4.80 12.19 4.49
CA VAL A 8 4.74 10.98 3.66
C VAL A 8 3.41 10.91 2.92
N LYS A 9 2.29 11.13 3.60
CA LYS A 9 0.94 11.13 2.99
C LYS A 9 0.83 12.19 1.90
N THR A 10 1.34 13.40 2.14
CA THR A 10 1.35 14.48 1.14
C THR A 10 2.17 14.09 -0.08
N ARG A 11 3.41 13.62 0.12
CA ARG A 11 4.28 13.21 -0.99
C ARG A 11 3.72 12.01 -1.76
N ALA A 12 3.06 11.08 -1.08
CA ALA A 12 2.40 9.95 -1.73
C ALA A 12 1.27 10.44 -2.66
N LYS A 13 0.44 11.39 -2.20
CA LYS A 13 -0.61 11.99 -3.03
C LYS A 13 -0.07 12.69 -4.27
N GLU A 14 1.11 13.31 -4.18
CA GLU A 14 1.74 14.02 -5.30
C GLU A 14 2.47 13.07 -6.27
N GLN A 15 3.19 12.08 -5.74
CA GLN A 15 4.10 11.25 -6.55
C GLN A 15 3.46 9.99 -7.10
N LEU A 16 2.45 9.43 -6.43
CA LEU A 16 1.80 8.18 -6.82
C LEU A 16 0.65 8.41 -7.82
N VAL A 17 0.35 9.65 -8.21
CA VAL A 17 -0.66 9.94 -9.24
C VAL A 17 -0.35 9.16 -10.51
N LEU A 18 -1.30 8.35 -10.96
CA LEU A 18 -1.16 7.55 -12.16
C LEU A 18 -1.65 8.35 -13.38
N PRO A 19 -1.02 8.15 -14.55
CA PRO A 19 -1.57 8.63 -15.81
C PRO A 19 -2.95 8.00 -16.08
N GLU A 20 -3.79 8.71 -16.82
CA GLU A 20 -5.12 8.22 -17.16
C GLU A 20 -5.06 6.85 -17.86
N GLY A 21 -5.92 5.93 -17.41
CA GLY A 21 -6.02 4.57 -17.97
C GLY A 21 -4.85 3.63 -17.65
N LYS A 22 -3.89 4.03 -16.79
CA LYS A 22 -2.80 3.14 -16.37
C LYS A 22 -3.12 2.41 -15.06
N ALA A 23 -2.96 1.09 -15.09
CA ALA A 23 -2.97 0.26 -13.88
C ALA A 23 -1.65 0.40 -13.09
N PRO A 24 -1.65 0.15 -11.76
CA PRO A 24 -0.45 0.18 -10.95
C PRO A 24 0.73 -0.66 -11.49
N ALA A 25 0.51 -1.89 -11.95
CA ALA A 25 1.55 -2.72 -12.56
C ALA A 25 2.24 -2.07 -13.78
N GLY A 26 1.57 -1.16 -14.49
CA GLY A 26 2.16 -0.43 -15.62
C GLY A 26 3.11 0.69 -15.20
N GLU A 27 3.10 1.09 -13.93
CA GLU A 27 3.80 2.28 -13.42
C GLU A 27 4.81 1.93 -12.32
N LEU A 28 5.37 0.71 -12.30
CA LEU A 28 6.33 0.25 -11.28
C LEU A 28 7.49 1.23 -11.02
N ALA A 29 7.99 1.91 -12.06
CA ALA A 29 9.05 2.90 -11.92
C ALA A 29 8.67 4.05 -10.98
N ARG A 30 7.39 4.44 -10.96
CA ARG A 30 6.84 5.48 -10.07
C ARG A 30 6.91 5.05 -8.60
N TYR A 31 6.43 3.85 -8.30
CA TYR A 31 6.46 3.29 -6.95
C TYR A 31 7.89 3.07 -6.45
N LYS A 32 8.77 2.53 -7.32
CA LYS A 32 10.20 2.36 -6.99
C LYS A 32 10.87 3.70 -6.68
N ARG A 33 10.56 4.75 -7.44
CA ARG A 33 11.08 6.10 -7.18
C ARG A 33 10.58 6.64 -5.84
N PHE A 34 9.28 6.55 -5.57
CA PHE A 34 8.69 6.97 -4.30
C PHE A 34 9.40 6.27 -3.12
N LEU A 35 9.52 4.94 -3.16
CA LEU A 35 10.21 4.17 -2.12
C LEU A 35 11.68 4.57 -1.97
N LYS A 36 12.40 4.83 -3.07
CA LYS A 36 13.80 5.27 -3.04
C LYS A 36 13.95 6.64 -2.38
N ASP A 37 13.05 7.57 -2.70
CA ASP A 37 13.10 8.92 -2.17
C ASP A 37 12.74 8.92 -0.68
N GLU A 38 11.71 8.17 -0.27
CA GLU A 38 11.35 8.00 1.14
C GLU A 38 12.44 7.26 1.92
N ALA A 39 13.11 6.25 1.34
CA ALA A 39 14.26 5.60 1.96
C ALA A 39 15.41 6.59 2.23
N THR A 40 15.65 7.52 1.30
CA THR A 40 16.63 8.59 1.48
C THR A 40 16.25 9.52 2.64
N ARG A 41 14.96 9.87 2.76
CA ARG A 41 14.43 10.70 3.86
C ARG A 41 14.51 9.98 5.21
N LEU A 42 14.14 8.70 5.26
CA LEU A 42 14.27 7.86 6.47
C LEU A 42 15.73 7.77 6.92
N LYS A 43 16.67 7.63 5.98
CA LYS A 43 18.11 7.62 6.29
C LYS A 43 18.59 8.95 6.86
N LYS A 44 18.08 10.08 6.35
CA LYS A 44 18.36 11.41 6.93
C LYS A 44 17.78 11.53 8.34
N LEU A 45 16.52 11.15 8.54
CA LEU A 45 15.86 11.15 9.84
C LEU A 45 16.64 10.34 10.89
N HIS A 46 17.09 9.14 10.53
CA HIS A 46 17.89 8.30 11.42
C HIS A 46 19.23 8.96 11.78
N ARG A 47 19.94 9.52 10.80
CA ARG A 47 21.24 10.17 11.01
C ARG A 47 21.16 11.48 11.80
N SER A 48 20.03 12.18 11.74
CA SER A 48 19.89 13.48 12.39
C SER A 48 19.55 13.42 13.87
N SER A 49 18.99 12.30 14.36
CA SER A 49 18.70 12.01 15.79
C SER A 49 17.60 10.95 15.99
N GLY A 50 17.00 10.41 14.94
CA GLY A 50 15.83 9.51 15.08
C GLY A 50 16.16 8.21 15.80
N LEU A 51 15.46 7.95 16.90
CA LEU A 51 15.53 6.66 17.61
C LEU A 51 15.13 5.53 16.64
N GLY A 52 15.75 4.35 16.74
CA GLY A 52 15.49 3.25 15.81
C GLY A 52 14.00 2.92 15.66
N ARG A 53 13.27 2.87 16.79
CA ARG A 53 11.82 2.64 16.81
C ARG A 53 11.02 3.70 16.05
N GLU A 54 11.40 4.97 16.17
CA GLU A 54 10.76 6.07 15.45
C GLU A 54 10.95 5.94 13.93
N VAL A 55 12.13 5.49 13.51
CA VAL A 55 12.42 5.23 12.09
C VAL A 55 11.63 4.03 11.58
N CYS A 56 11.48 2.97 12.39
CA CYS A 56 10.66 1.81 12.03
C CYS A 56 9.17 2.17 11.88
N MET A 57 8.65 3.04 12.75
CA MET A 57 7.28 3.56 12.63
C MET A 57 7.12 4.44 11.38
N ALA A 58 8.08 5.33 11.13
CA ALA A 58 8.07 6.14 9.92
C ALA A 58 8.15 5.29 8.64
N ARG A 59 8.91 4.18 8.66
CA ARG A 59 8.99 3.23 7.56
C ARG A 59 7.66 2.50 7.33
N ALA A 60 6.99 2.05 8.40
CA ALA A 60 5.66 1.44 8.28
C ALA A 60 4.67 2.41 7.61
N ALA A 61 4.68 3.69 7.99
CA ALA A 61 3.83 4.72 7.39
C ALA A 61 4.09 4.96 5.89
N VAL A 62 5.32 4.78 5.42
CA VAL A 62 5.65 4.83 3.98
C VAL A 62 4.96 3.70 3.23
N ILE A 63 4.96 2.49 3.80
CA ILE A 63 4.28 1.33 3.22
C ILE A 63 2.76 1.49 3.29
N ASP A 64 2.22 2.01 4.39
CA ASP A 64 0.78 2.33 4.50
C ASP A 64 0.33 3.24 3.37
N ALA A 65 1.05 4.34 3.13
CA ALA A 65 0.68 5.29 2.09
C ALA A 65 0.69 4.66 0.69
N MET A 66 1.65 3.77 0.43
CA MET A 66 1.76 3.05 -0.83
C MET A 66 0.64 2.01 -0.99
N LEU A 67 0.43 1.14 0.00
CA LEU A 67 -0.61 0.10 -0.05
C LEU A 67 -2.01 0.69 -0.12
N GLN A 68 -2.27 1.78 0.60
CA GLN A 68 -3.54 2.49 0.51
C GLN A 68 -3.78 3.06 -0.89
N HIS A 69 -2.74 3.58 -1.54
CA HIS A 69 -2.87 4.04 -2.93
C HIS A 69 -3.11 2.85 -3.87
N LEU A 70 -2.31 1.80 -3.79
CA LEU A 70 -2.43 0.59 -4.61
C LEU A 70 -3.83 -0.02 -4.50
N LEU A 71 -4.32 -0.23 -3.27
CA LEU A 71 -5.63 -0.83 -3.03
C LEU A 71 -6.77 0.05 -3.58
N ARG A 72 -6.73 1.36 -3.35
CA ARG A 72 -7.75 2.27 -3.88
C ARG A 72 -7.80 2.21 -5.41
N THR A 73 -6.65 2.35 -6.06
CA THR A 73 -6.57 2.28 -7.52
C THR A 73 -7.03 0.91 -8.04
N ALA A 74 -6.58 -0.18 -7.42
CA ALA A 74 -6.96 -1.52 -7.83
C ALA A 74 -8.47 -1.75 -7.74
N ILE A 75 -9.12 -1.27 -6.67
CA ILE A 75 -10.58 -1.32 -6.52
C ILE A 75 -11.28 -0.44 -7.56
N GLU A 76 -10.77 0.75 -7.87
CA GLU A 76 -11.35 1.68 -8.84
C GLU A 76 -11.36 1.12 -10.27
N ILE A 77 -10.33 0.34 -10.66
CA ILE A 77 -10.22 -0.24 -12.00
C ILE A 77 -10.80 -1.66 -12.10
N ALA A 78 -11.10 -2.31 -10.98
CA ALA A 78 -11.54 -3.70 -10.98
C ALA A 78 -12.96 -3.85 -11.56
N PRO A 79 -13.21 -4.87 -12.41
CA PRO A 79 -14.53 -5.12 -12.95
C PRO A 79 -15.49 -5.58 -11.85
N LEU A 80 -16.61 -4.88 -11.70
CA LEU A 80 -17.67 -5.26 -10.76
C LEU A 80 -18.51 -6.45 -11.25
N GLY A 81 -18.46 -6.76 -12.54
CA GLY A 81 -19.27 -7.80 -13.16
C GLY A 81 -20.76 -7.59 -12.90
N LYS A 82 -21.39 -8.54 -12.22
CA LYS A 82 -22.81 -8.49 -11.85
C LYS A 82 -23.10 -7.70 -10.56
N PHE A 83 -22.08 -7.26 -9.83
CA PHE A 83 -22.29 -6.55 -8.58
C PHE A 83 -22.80 -5.12 -8.83
N LYS A 84 -23.85 -4.74 -8.11
CA LYS A 84 -24.41 -3.37 -8.16
C LYS A 84 -23.58 -2.36 -7.37
N LYS A 85 -22.70 -2.83 -6.48
CA LYS A 85 -21.85 -2.03 -5.60
C LYS A 85 -20.51 -2.74 -5.41
N VAL A 86 -19.46 -1.97 -5.15
CA VAL A 86 -18.14 -2.47 -4.78
C VAL A 86 -18.27 -3.39 -3.57
N PRO A 87 -17.80 -4.65 -3.64
CA PRO A 87 -17.72 -5.56 -2.50
C PRO A 87 -16.77 -5.06 -1.42
N SER A 88 -17.09 -5.35 -0.16
CA SER A 88 -16.21 -5.04 0.97
C SER A 88 -14.92 -5.87 0.87
N LEU A 89 -13.79 -5.16 0.94
CA LEU A 89 -12.45 -5.72 0.88
C LEU A 89 -11.53 -4.92 1.81
N ALA A 90 -10.68 -5.61 2.55
CA ALA A 90 -9.67 -5.01 3.41
C ALA A 90 -8.32 -5.69 3.22
N ILE A 91 -7.24 -4.91 3.39
CA ILE A 91 -5.89 -5.43 3.59
C ILE A 91 -5.57 -5.32 5.07
N ILE A 92 -5.13 -6.43 5.65
CA ILE A 92 -4.70 -6.54 7.04
C ILE A 92 -3.18 -6.65 7.07
N ALA A 93 -2.53 -5.72 7.76
CA ALA A 93 -1.09 -5.77 8.01
C ALA A 93 -0.78 -6.80 9.10
N LEU A 94 0.23 -7.64 8.89
CA LEU A 94 0.63 -8.70 9.82
C LEU A 94 2.05 -8.47 10.35
N GLY A 95 2.45 -9.25 11.36
CA GLY A 95 3.82 -9.25 11.87
C GLY A 95 4.28 -7.90 12.44
N GLY A 96 5.54 -7.54 12.19
CA GLY A 96 6.11 -6.25 12.61
C GLY A 96 5.42 -5.06 11.93
N TYR A 97 5.08 -5.20 10.65
CA TYR A 97 4.32 -4.19 9.91
C TYR A 97 2.96 -3.92 10.54
N GLY A 98 2.22 -4.97 10.94
CA GLY A 98 0.93 -4.86 11.62
C GLY A 98 0.99 -4.12 12.96
N ARG A 99 2.14 -4.10 13.65
CA ARG A 99 2.36 -3.29 14.86
C ARG A 99 2.81 -1.87 14.58
N GLY A 100 2.94 -1.50 13.29
CA GLY A 100 3.53 -0.23 12.88
C GLY A 100 5.04 -0.17 13.13
N GLU A 101 5.74 -1.30 13.18
CA GLU A 101 7.17 -1.39 13.47
C GLU A 101 7.87 -2.19 12.37
N LEU A 102 8.34 -1.49 11.33
CA LEU A 102 8.97 -2.13 10.17
C LEU A 102 10.48 -1.89 10.15
N ASN A 103 11.27 -2.96 10.23
CA ASN A 103 12.73 -2.86 10.17
C ASN A 103 13.25 -2.68 8.72
N PRO A 104 14.48 -2.20 8.53
CA PRO A 104 15.14 -2.24 7.24
C PRO A 104 15.19 -3.66 6.67
N HIS A 105 14.84 -3.80 5.39
CA HIS A 105 14.84 -5.08 4.66
C HIS A 105 13.84 -6.13 5.15
N SER A 106 12.93 -5.80 6.07
CA SER A 106 11.81 -6.66 6.41
C SER A 106 10.83 -6.81 5.24
N ASP A 107 10.30 -8.02 5.10
CA ASP A 107 9.16 -8.29 4.22
C ASP A 107 7.89 -7.60 4.71
N ILE A 108 6.94 -7.42 3.79
CA ILE A 108 5.63 -6.82 4.06
C ILE A 108 4.58 -7.92 4.04
N ASP A 109 4.26 -8.43 5.23
CA ASP A 109 3.23 -9.45 5.39
C ASP A 109 1.85 -8.83 5.43
N ILE A 110 0.99 -9.21 4.48
CA ILE A 110 -0.39 -8.75 4.40
C ILE A 110 -1.35 -9.91 4.13
N GLN A 111 -2.59 -9.74 4.61
CA GLN A 111 -3.71 -10.65 4.31
C GLN A 111 -4.88 -9.87 3.72
N PHE A 112 -5.50 -10.43 2.69
CA PHE A 112 -6.75 -9.91 2.16
C PHE A 112 -7.93 -10.52 2.92
N LEU A 113 -8.83 -9.68 3.38
CA LEU A 113 -10.11 -10.07 3.96
C LEU A 113 -11.23 -9.54 3.07
N CYS A 114 -12.14 -10.41 2.65
CA CYS A 114 -13.15 -10.11 1.66
C CYS A 114 -14.47 -10.82 1.98
N GLU A 115 -15.57 -10.37 1.36
CA GLU A 115 -16.87 -11.02 1.50
C GLU A 115 -16.88 -12.44 0.90
N ASP A 116 -17.55 -13.39 1.55
CA ASP A 116 -17.66 -14.79 1.10
C ASP A 116 -18.09 -14.93 -0.36
N ARG A 117 -18.98 -14.04 -0.84
CA ARG A 117 -19.44 -14.05 -2.24
C ARG A 117 -18.34 -13.89 -3.28
N LEU A 118 -17.17 -13.39 -2.89
CA LEU A 118 -15.98 -13.31 -3.75
C LEU A 118 -15.22 -14.64 -3.84
N LEU A 119 -15.52 -15.59 -2.95
CA LEU A 119 -14.87 -16.89 -2.81
C LEU A 119 -15.84 -18.08 -2.91
N ASN A 120 -17.13 -17.85 -3.14
CA ASN A 120 -18.19 -18.88 -3.19
C ASN A 120 -18.11 -19.85 -4.40
N SER A 121 -17.05 -19.81 -5.19
CA SER A 121 -16.82 -20.69 -6.34
C SER A 121 -15.39 -21.23 -6.33
N ALA A 122 -15.13 -22.28 -7.10
CA ALA A 122 -13.80 -22.90 -7.22
C ALA A 122 -12.68 -21.92 -7.62
N LYS A 123 -13.04 -20.81 -8.28
CA LYS A 123 -12.16 -19.68 -8.55
C LYS A 123 -12.71 -18.43 -7.85
N PRO A 124 -11.84 -17.52 -7.36
CA PRO A 124 -12.29 -16.22 -6.86
C PRO A 124 -13.05 -15.42 -7.92
N HIS A 125 -13.95 -14.52 -7.51
CA HIS A 125 -14.65 -13.63 -8.42
C HIS A 125 -13.68 -12.73 -9.20
N GLU A 126 -14.02 -12.33 -10.44
CA GLU A 126 -13.16 -11.51 -11.31
C GLU A 126 -12.70 -10.19 -10.65
N PHE A 127 -13.58 -9.58 -9.86
CA PHE A 127 -13.26 -8.42 -9.02
C PHE A 127 -12.06 -8.70 -8.10
N LEU A 128 -12.09 -9.81 -7.35
CA LEU A 128 -11.04 -10.14 -6.39
C LEU A 128 -9.74 -10.50 -7.12
N GLN A 129 -9.81 -11.30 -8.18
CA GLN A 129 -8.64 -11.62 -9.02
C GLN A 129 -8.00 -10.35 -9.57
N SER A 130 -8.80 -9.44 -10.12
CA SER A 130 -8.29 -8.18 -10.66
C SER A 130 -7.64 -7.30 -9.59
N VAL A 131 -8.10 -7.33 -8.34
CA VAL A 131 -7.48 -6.53 -7.27
C VAL A 131 -6.18 -7.16 -6.76
N THR A 132 -6.11 -8.50 -6.72
CA THR A 132 -4.91 -9.21 -6.21
C THR A 132 -3.80 -9.36 -7.25
N ASP A 133 -4.14 -9.32 -8.54
CA ASP A 133 -3.21 -9.59 -9.63
C ASP A 133 -2.75 -8.31 -10.39
N ALA A 134 -3.21 -7.12 -9.95
CA ALA A 134 -2.98 -5.81 -10.60
C ALA A 134 -1.68 -5.07 -10.26
#